data_AF-A0A3N5B3F1-F1
#
_entry.id   AF-A0A3N5B3F1-F1
#
_cell.length_a   1.000
_cell.length_b   1.000
_cell.length_c   1.000
_cell.angle_alpha   90.00
_cell.angle_beta   90.00
_cell.angle_gamma   90.00
#
_symmetry.space_group_name_H-M   'P 1'
#
loop_
_entity.id
_entity.type
_entity.pdbx_description
1 polymer ?
#
loop_
_entity_poly.entity_id
_entity_poly.type
_entity_poly.pdbx_seq_one_letter_code
_entity_poly.pdbx_strand_id
1 'polypeptide(L)'
;MNDIVWKVIQISSASIVIIGGIITFLLLPKERLPNGGWDVAIPGGAFQITAIILVAGLGFTFVFSTMVRREKEVSMKVFLFTILYIICFGLVYLFLRSFRG
;
A
#
# COMPACT_ATOMS: atom_id res chain seq x y z
N MET A 1 17.67 -5.89 -13.72
CA MET A 1 16.52 -5.12 -14.25
C MET A 1 17.00 -3.79 -14.83
N ASN A 2 16.48 -3.35 -15.98
CA ASN A 2 16.83 -2.06 -16.58
C ASN A 2 16.24 -0.88 -15.78
N ASP A 3 16.97 0.24 -15.75
CA ASP A 3 16.62 1.48 -15.05
C ASP A 3 15.26 2.05 -15.45
N ILE A 4 14.90 1.96 -16.74
CA ILE A 4 13.61 2.45 -17.24
C ILE A 4 12.48 1.65 -16.61
N VAL A 5 12.58 0.32 -16.60
CA VAL A 5 11.54 -0.57 -16.05
C VAL A 5 11.37 -0.34 -14.55
N TRP A 6 12.47 -0.21 -13.80
CA TRP A 6 12.40 0.11 -12.38
C TRP A 6 11.72 1.46 -12.16
N LYS A 7 12.13 2.54 -12.84
CA LYS A 7 11.52 3.87 -12.68
C LYS A 7 10.02 3.82 -12.98
N VAL A 8 9.62 3.11 -14.03
CA VAL A 8 8.19 2.93 -14.37
C VAL A 8 7.44 2.24 -13.23
N ILE A 9 7.97 1.14 -12.67
CA ILE A 9 7.34 0.44 -11.53
C ILE A 9 7.21 1.36 -10.32
N GLN A 10 8.25 2.13 -10.01
CA GLN A 10 8.27 3.01 -8.85
C GLN A 10 7.28 4.18 -9.00
N ILE A 11 7.29 4.83 -10.16
CA ILE A 11 6.39 5.95 -10.46
C ILE A 11 4.95 5.45 -10.55
N SER A 12 4.69 4.33 -11.22
CA SER A 12 3.33 3.81 -11.39
C SER A 12 2.73 3.36 -10.06
N SER A 13 3.46 2.60 -9.25
CA SER A 13 2.99 2.17 -7.93
C SER A 13 2.74 3.35 -6.99
N ALA A 14 3.65 4.34 -6.93
CA ALA A 14 3.44 5.55 -6.15
C ALA A 14 2.22 6.35 -6.64
N SER A 15 2.07 6.51 -7.96
CA SER A 15 0.96 7.24 -8.57
C SER A 15 -0.37 6.55 -8.29
N ILE A 16 -0.43 5.22 -8.38
CA ILE A 16 -1.65 4.44 -8.08
C ILE A 16 -2.05 4.61 -6.61
N VAL A 17 -1.09 4.60 -5.68
CA VAL A 17 -1.39 4.82 -4.24
C VAL A 17 -1.92 6.23 -4.00
N ILE A 18 -1.30 7.25 -4.60
CA ILE A 18 -1.73 8.64 -4.43
C ILE A 18 -3.10 8.88 -5.07
N ILE A 19 -3.27 8.51 -6.34
CA ILE A 19 -4.53 8.70 -7.08
C ILE A 19 -5.63 7.87 -6.44
N GLY A 20 -5.36 6.61 -6.08
CA GLY A 20 -6.31 5.75 -5.39
C GLY A 20 -6.73 6.32 -4.03
N GLY A 21 -5.79 6.92 -3.28
CA GLY A 21 -6.08 7.62 -2.03
C GLY A 21 -6.97 8.84 -2.23
N ILE A 22 -6.68 9.67 -3.24
CA ILE A 22 -7.50 10.85 -3.58
C ILE A 22 -8.90 10.44 -4.01
N ILE A 23 -9.02 9.48 -4.93
CA ILE A 23 -10.32 8.97 -5.42
C ILE A 23 -11.12 8.40 -4.26
N THR A 24 -10.49 7.57 -3.42
CA THR A 24 -11.14 7.02 -2.22
C THR A 24 -11.67 8.16 -1.35
N PHE A 25 -10.82 9.12 -0.98
CA PHE A 25 -11.22 10.25 -0.14
C PHE A 25 -12.34 11.10 -0.76
N LEU A 26 -12.39 11.25 -2.08
CA LEU A 26 -13.45 11.98 -2.77
C LEU A 26 -14.78 11.21 -2.79
N LEU A 27 -14.74 9.89 -2.90
CA LEU A 27 -15.91 9.01 -2.99
C LEU A 27 -16.50 8.63 -1.63
N LEU A 28 -15.78 8.85 -0.52
CA LEU A 28 -16.33 8.58 0.79
C LEU A 28 -17.58 9.43 1.05
N PRO A 29 -18.64 8.85 1.66
CA PRO A 29 -19.79 9.65 2.09
C PRO A 29 -19.32 10.69 3.10
N LYS A 30 -19.64 11.96 2.83
CA LYS A 30 -19.28 13.08 3.69
C LYS A 30 -20.54 13.80 4.15
N GLU A 31 -20.74 13.85 5.45
CA GLU A 31 -21.76 14.70 6.05
C GLU A 31 -21.13 16.03 6.46
N ARG A 32 -21.77 17.15 6.11
CA ARG A 32 -21.30 18.47 6.57
C ARG A 32 -21.64 18.62 8.05
N LEU A 33 -20.61 18.87 8.85
CA LEU A 33 -20.80 19.23 10.24
C LEU A 33 -21.24 20.70 10.34
N PRO A 34 -22.10 21.06 11.32
CA PRO A 34 -22.54 22.44 11.56
C PRO A 34 -21.38 23.43 11.73
N ASN A 35 -20.21 22.93 12.13
CA ASN A 35 -19.02 23.72 12.46
C ASN A 35 -18.11 23.98 11.24
N GLY A 36 -18.54 23.63 10.02
CA GLY A 36 -17.75 23.79 8.79
C GLY A 36 -16.77 22.67 8.48
N GLY A 37 -16.85 21.55 9.21
CA GLY A 37 -16.08 20.32 8.96
C GLY A 37 -16.84 19.30 8.10
N TRP A 38 -16.16 18.21 7.76
CA TRP A 38 -16.78 17.04 7.13
C TRP A 38 -16.60 15.83 8.06
N ASP A 39 -17.70 15.15 8.38
CA ASP A 39 -17.64 13.82 8.95
C ASP A 39 -17.55 12.81 7.81
N VAL A 40 -16.54 11.95 7.86
CA VAL A 40 -16.23 11.01 6.79
C VAL A 40 -16.56 9.61 7.27
N ALA A 41 -17.62 9.02 6.73
CA ALA A 41 -17.96 7.64 7.05
C ALA A 41 -16.94 6.72 6.37
N ILE A 42 -16.03 6.17 7.17
CA ILE A 42 -15.05 5.17 6.69
C ILE A 42 -15.84 3.92 6.28
N PRO A 43 -15.65 3.39 5.06
CA PRO A 43 -16.47 2.33 4.52
C PRO A 43 -16.19 1.02 5.27
N GLY A 44 -17.13 0.08 5.18
CA GLY A 44 -17.16 -1.15 5.97
C GLY A 44 -15.87 -1.98 5.88
N GLY A 45 -15.71 -2.94 6.82
CA GLY A 45 -14.47 -3.71 6.99
C GLY A 45 -13.95 -4.37 5.71
N ALA A 46 -14.83 -4.83 4.82
CA ALA A 46 -14.45 -5.40 3.53
C ALA A 46 -13.70 -4.43 2.61
N PHE A 47 -14.12 -3.15 2.54
CA PHE A 47 -13.42 -2.14 1.75
C PHE A 47 -12.00 -1.91 2.28
N GLN A 48 -11.87 -1.80 3.60
CA GLN A 48 -10.58 -1.54 4.23
C GLN A 48 -9.61 -2.70 4.03
N ILE A 49 -10.09 -3.94 4.15
CA ILE A 49 -9.28 -5.14 3.88
C ILE A 49 -8.82 -5.13 2.42
N THR A 50 -9.72 -4.87 1.46
CA THR A 50 -9.36 -4.79 0.04
C THR A 50 -8.34 -3.70 -0.24
N ALA A 51 -8.51 -2.51 0.34
CA ALA A 51 -7.56 -1.41 0.19
C ALA A 51 -6.18 -1.76 0.78
N ILE A 52 -6.15 -2.40 1.96
CA ILE A 52 -4.91 -2.87 2.60
C ILE A 52 -4.21 -3.89 1.70
N ILE A 53 -4.94 -4.87 1.15
CA ILE A 53 -4.36 -5.90 0.25
C ILE A 53 -3.78 -5.26 -1.01
N LEU A 54 -4.48 -4.31 -1.63
CA LEU A 54 -4.02 -3.59 -2.82
C LEU A 54 -2.73 -2.80 -2.54
N VAL A 55 -2.69 -2.04 -1.45
CA VAL A 55 -1.50 -1.28 -1.04
C VAL A 55 -0.35 -2.22 -0.68
N ALA A 56 -0.64 -3.34 0.00
CA ALA A 56 0.36 -4.37 0.33
C ALA A 56 1.01 -4.94 -0.93
N GLY A 57 0.20 -5.29 -1.93
CA GLY A 57 0.65 -5.82 -3.21
C GLY A 57 1.50 -4.83 -4.00
N LEU A 58 1.08 -3.56 -4.06
CA LEU A 58 1.87 -2.51 -4.70
C LEU A 58 3.21 -2.27 -3.98
N GLY A 59 3.19 -2.21 -2.64
CA GLY A 59 4.40 -2.10 -1.83
C GLY A 59 5.31 -3.31 -1.99
N PHE A 60 4.75 -4.51 -2.14
CA PHE A 60 5.51 -5.71 -2.45
C PHE A 60 6.23 -5.58 -3.80
N THR A 61 5.51 -5.22 -4.85
CA THR A 61 6.11 -5.01 -6.19
C THR A 61 7.18 -3.92 -6.16
N PHE A 62 6.97 -2.86 -5.37
CA PHE A 62 7.94 -1.78 -5.16
C PHE A 62 9.23 -2.28 -4.49
N VAL A 63 9.12 -3.00 -3.36
CA VAL A 63 10.28 -3.50 -2.62
C VAL A 63 11.02 -4.57 -3.41
N PHE A 64 10.28 -5.52 -3.99
CA PHE A 64 10.85 -6.59 -4.82
C PHE A 64 11.64 -6.01 -6.00
N SER A 65 11.04 -5.09 -6.76
CA SER A 65 11.71 -4.46 -7.92
C SER A 65 12.97 -3.69 -7.50
N THR A 66 12.95 -3.00 -6.36
CA THR A 66 14.12 -2.30 -5.83
C THR A 66 15.26 -3.25 -5.48
N MET A 67 14.94 -4.38 -4.84
CA MET A 67 15.95 -5.38 -4.49
C MET A 67 16.51 -6.10 -5.72
N VAL A 68 15.67 -6.46 -6.69
CA VAL A 68 16.12 -7.04 -7.97
C VAL A 68 17.03 -6.08 -8.75
N ARG A 69 16.80 -4.75 -8.65
CA ARG A 69 17.71 -3.77 -9.26
C ARG A 69 19.05 -3.72 -8.53
N ARG A 70 19.03 -3.71 -7.20
CA ARG A 70 20.23 -3.64 -6.37
C ARG A 70 21.15 -4.84 -6.56
N GLU A 71 20.59 -6.04 -6.56
CA GLU A 71 21.36 -7.28 -6.73
C GLU A 71 21.62 -7.60 -8.21
N LYS A 72 20.96 -6.90 -9.14
CA LYS A 72 20.97 -7.13 -10.61
C LYS A 72 20.43 -8.49 -11.07
N GLU A 73 20.18 -9.41 -10.15
CA GLU A 73 19.62 -10.74 -10.36
C GLU A 73 18.52 -11.06 -9.33
N VAL A 74 17.70 -12.06 -9.61
CA VAL A 74 16.76 -12.61 -8.63
C VAL A 74 17.52 -13.64 -7.79
N SER A 75 18.07 -13.20 -6.66
CA SER A 75 18.85 -14.04 -5.75
C SER A 75 18.07 -14.47 -4.51
N MET A 76 18.61 -15.45 -3.78
CA MET A 76 18.09 -15.88 -2.48
C MET A 76 17.97 -14.71 -1.48
N LYS A 77 18.84 -13.70 -1.58
CA LYS A 77 18.77 -12.49 -0.75
C LYS A 77 17.52 -11.67 -1.06
N VAL A 78 17.20 -11.48 -2.34
CA VAL A 78 15.98 -10.78 -2.77
C VAL A 78 14.76 -11.51 -2.21
N PHE A 79 14.73 -12.83 -2.31
CA PHE A 79 13.65 -13.66 -1.76
C PHE A 79 13.51 -13.51 -0.24
N LEU A 80 14.62 -13.54 0.51
CA LEU A 80 14.63 -13.35 1.96
C LEU A 80 14.06 -11.98 2.37
N PHE A 81 14.50 -10.90 1.72
CA PHE A 81 13.96 -9.56 1.97
C PHE A 81 12.48 -9.45 1.63
N THR A 82 12.05 -10.16 0.60
CA THR A 82 10.65 -10.22 0.17
C THR A 82 9.79 -10.94 1.22
N ILE A 83 10.27 -12.04 1.80
CA ILE A 83 9.61 -12.70 2.93
C ILE A 83 9.58 -11.79 4.15
N LEU A 84 10.68 -11.11 4.45
CA LEU A 84 10.77 -10.20 5.60
C LEU A 84 9.77 -9.04 5.48
N TYR A 85 9.56 -8.51 4.27
CA TYR A 85 8.50 -7.55 3.99
C TYR A 85 7.10 -8.11 4.32
N ILE A 86 6.79 -9.34 3.90
CA ILE A 86 5.50 -9.98 4.20
C ILE A 86 5.31 -10.13 5.72
N ILE A 87 6.34 -10.54 6.45
CA ILE A 87 6.31 -10.70 7.90
C ILE A 87 6.08 -9.34 8.58
N CYS A 88 6.87 -8.31 8.24
CA CYS A 88 6.70 -6.97 8.77
C CYS A 88 5.30 -6.40 8.46
N PHE A 89 4.80 -6.61 7.25
CA PHE A 89 3.46 -6.19 6.88
C PHE A 89 2.39 -6.92 7.70
N GLY A 90 2.53 -8.23 7.91
CA GLY A 90 1.65 -9.03 8.76
C GLY A 90 1.63 -8.53 10.22
N LEU A 91 2.80 -8.16 10.76
CA LEU A 91 2.89 -7.56 12.09
C LEU A 91 2.18 -6.19 12.17
N VAL A 92 2.37 -5.34 11.16
CA VAL A 92 1.68 -4.04 11.08
C VAL A 92 0.16 -4.26 11.00
N TYR A 93 -0.31 -5.22 10.21
CA TYR A 93 -1.73 -5.56 10.14
C TYR A 93 -2.29 -6.03 11.48
N LEU A 94 -1.58 -6.92 12.20
CA LEU A 94 -1.97 -7.38 13.52
C LEU A 94 -2.01 -6.23 14.54
N PHE A 95 -1.01 -5.34 14.48
CA PHE A 95 -0.96 -4.14 15.32
C PHE A 95 -2.17 -3.24 15.05
N LEU A 96 -2.47 -2.92 13.79
CA LEU A 96 -3.65 -2.13 13.40
C LEU A 96 -4.97 -2.79 13.83
N ARG A 97 -5.04 -4.13 13.79
CA ARG A 97 -6.19 -4.88 14.30
C ARG A 97 -6.35 -4.72 15.82
N SER A 98 -5.25 -4.64 16.58
CA SER A 98 -5.32 -4.49 18.03
C SER A 98 -5.92 -3.16 18.50
N PHE A 99 -5.83 -2.08 17.70
CA PHE A 99 -6.48 -0.79 18.00
C PHE A 99 -7.98 -0.73 17.71
N ARG A 100 -8.56 -1.81 17.17
CA ARG A 100 -10.00 -1.92 16.90
C ARG A 100 -10.76 -2.65 18.01
N GLY A 101 -10.08 -3.04 19.09
CA GLY A 101 -10.69 -3.48 20.35
C GLY A 101 -10.99 -2.28 21.23
#